data_AF-A0A0A0DGG4-F1
#
_entry.id   AF-A0A0A0DGG4-F1
#
_cell.length_a   1.000
_cell.length_b   1.000
_cell.length_c   1.000
_cell.angle_alpha   90.00
_cell.angle_beta   90.00
_cell.angle_gamma   90.00
#
_symmetry.space_group_name_H-M   'P 1'
#
loop_
_entity.id
_entity.type
_entity.pdbx_description
1 polymer ?
#
loop_
_entity_poly.entity_id
_entity_poly.type
_entity_poly.pdbx_seq_one_letter_code
_entity_poly.pdbx_strand_id
1 'polypeptide(L)' 'MSELVEILEASGLRSVSTYIQSGNILCETDLSAEALANQIHQSIFQQIGANLSVVIKKKADLD' A
#
# COMPACT_ATOMS: atom_id res chain seq x y z
N MET A 1 1.39 -15.71 -3.85
CA MET A 1 1.67 -14.27 -3.72
C MET A 1 0.48 -13.50 -4.24
N SER A 2 -0.04 -12.53 -3.49
CA SER A 2 -0.99 -11.57 -4.06
C SER A 2 -0.19 -10.60 -4.94
N GLU A 3 -0.60 -10.44 -6.19
CA GLU A 3 -0.01 -9.51 -7.19
C GLU A 3 0.27 -8.11 -6.61
N LEU A 4 -0.62 -7.64 -5.72
CA LEU A 4 -0.48 -6.38 -5.01
C LEU A 4 0.77 -6.31 -4.12
N VAL A 5 1.16 -7.39 -3.43
CA VAL A 5 2.37 -7.41 -2.60
C VAL A 5 3.60 -7.22 -3.48
N GLU A 6 3.69 -7.96 -4.59
CA GLU A 6 4.82 -7.87 -5.51
C GLU A 6 4.96 -6.47 -6.14
N ILE A 7 3.84 -5.86 -6.55
CA ILE A 7 3.81 -4.49 -7.07
C ILE A 7 4.33 -3.49 -6.03
N LEU A 8 3.89 -3.61 -4.79
CA LEU A 8 4.22 -2.68 -3.72
C LEU A 8 5.66 -2.85 -3.22
N GLU A 9 6.15 -4.09 -3.13
CA GLU A 9 7.57 -4.37 -2.84
C GLU A 9 8.48 -3.83 -3.96
N ALA A 10 8.10 -4.02 -5.23
CA ALA A 10 8.82 -3.46 -6.37
C ALA A 10 8.83 -1.92 -6.39
N SER A 11 7.86 -1.28 -5.74
CA SER A 11 7.83 0.17 -5.55
C SER A 11 8.78 0.68 -4.44
N GLY A 12 9.44 -0.23 -3.71
CA GLY A 12 10.40 0.09 -2.65
C GLY A 12 9.83 0.10 -1.23
N LEU A 13 8.59 -0.37 -1.05
CA LEU A 13 8.03 -0.59 0.29
C LEU A 13 8.61 -1.87 0.92
N ARG A 14 8.78 -1.85 2.24
CA ARG A 14 9.37 -2.95 2.99
C ARG A 14 8.30 -3.68 3.80
N SER A 15 8.54 -4.95 4.11
CA SER A 15 7.68 -5.77 4.97
C SER A 15 6.20 -5.74 4.54
N VAL A 16 5.93 -5.78 3.23
CA VAL A 16 4.57 -5.67 2.69
C VAL A 16 3.79 -6.95 2.97
N SER A 17 2.61 -6.82 3.56
CA SER A 17 1.71 -7.94 3.84
C SER A 17 0.27 -7.53 3.59
N THR A 18 -0.53 -8.41 2.98
CA THR A 18 -1.96 -8.18 2.76
C THR A 18 -2.80 -9.04 3.68
N TYR A 19 -3.91 -8.51 4.19
CA TYR A 19 -4.87 -9.28 4.99
C TYR A 19 -6.01 -9.80 4.11
N ILE A 20 -5.99 -11.11 3.80
CA ILE A 20 -7.02 -11.79 2.98
C ILE A 20 -7.25 -11.02 1.66
N GLN A 21 -8.48 -10.95 1.15
CA GLN A 21 -8.89 -10.17 -0.03
C GLN A 21 -9.60 -8.88 0.40
N SER A 22 -9.20 -8.29 1.53
CA SER A 22 -9.89 -7.15 2.13
C SER A 22 -9.38 -5.77 1.66
N GLY A 23 -8.32 -5.75 0.85
CA GLY A 23 -7.67 -4.50 0.42
C GLY A 23 -6.81 -3.84 1.51
N ASN A 24 -6.62 -4.49 2.66
CA ASN A 24 -5.77 -4.00 3.74
C ASN A 24 -4.32 -4.44 3.54
N ILE A 25 -3.40 -3.47 3.65
CA ILE A 25 -1.96 -3.64 3.50
C ILE A 25 -1.27 -3.17 4.78
N LEU A 26 -0.33 -3.96 5.27
CA LEU A 26 0.66 -3.56 6.26
C LEU A 26 2.01 -3.42 5.56
N CYS A 27 2.74 -2.33 5.83
CA CYS A 27 4.09 -2.12 5.29
C CYS A 27 4.90 -1.19 6.20
N GLU A 28 6.21 -1.19 6.00
CA GLU A 28 7.16 -0.27 6.61
C GLU A 28 7.71 0.70 5.57
N THR A 29 7.79 1.98 5.92
CA THR A 29 8.33 3.02 5.05
C THR A 29 8.77 4.24 5.85
N ASP A 30 9.69 5.02 5.28
CA ASP A 30 10.11 6.33 5.79
C ASP A 30 9.34 7.48 5.14
N LEU A 31 8.43 7.16 4.20
CA LEU A 31 7.59 8.14 3.51
C LEU A 31 6.57 8.77 4.46
N SER A 32 6.18 10.01 4.15
CA SER A 32 5.01 10.63 4.77
C SER A 32 3.73 9.87 4.37
N ALA A 33 2.67 9.98 5.18
CA ALA A 33 1.39 9.32 4.88
C ALA A 33 0.81 9.74 3.53
N GLU A 34 0.95 11.02 3.17
CA GLU A 34 0.50 11.55 1.87
C GLU A 34 1.32 10.99 0.71
N ALA A 35 2.65 10.96 0.85
CA ALA A 35 3.53 10.39 -0.18
C ALA A 35 3.27 8.89 -0.37
N LEU A 36 3.08 8.15 0.73
CA LEU A 36 2.75 6.74 0.71
C LEU A 36 1.40 6.48 0.02
N ALA A 37 0.36 7.25 0.37
CA ALA A 37 -0.96 7.14 -0.25
C ALA A 37 -0.89 7.36 -1.77
N ASN A 38 -0.20 8.42 -2.20
CA ASN A 38 -0.02 8.74 -3.62
C ASN A 38 0.77 7.64 -4.35
N GLN A 39 1.84 7.12 -3.74
CA GLN A 39 2.64 6.05 -4.34
C GLN A 39 1.85 4.76 -4.51
N ILE A 40 1.11 4.33 -3.49
CA ILE A 40 0.26 3.13 -3.56
C ILE A 40 -0.83 3.31 -4.61
N HIS A 41 -1.50 4.46 -4.60
CA HIS A 41 -2.53 4.79 -5.58
C HIS A 41 -2.01 4.71 -7.02
N GLN A 42 -0.87 5.36 -7.30
CA GLN A 42 -0.26 5.35 -8.63
C GLN A 42 0.18 3.95 -9.03
N SER A 43 0.77 3.17 -8.12
CA SER A 43 1.21 1.80 -8.40
C SER A 43 0.03 0.90 -8.78
N ILE A 44 -1.08 1.00 -8.05
CA ILE A 44 -2.33 0.27 -8.35
C ILE A 44 -2.91 0.73 -9.69
N PHE A 45 -3.00 2.04 -9.91
CA PHE A 45 -3.55 2.60 -11.14
C PHE A 45 -2.74 2.18 -12.37
N GLN A 46 -1.41 2.23 -12.30
CA GLN A 46 -0.55 1.90 -13.44
C GLN A 46 -0.49 0.41 -13.74
N GLN A 47 -0.43 -0.45 -12.72
CA GLN A 47 -0.23 -1.88 -12.91
C GLN A 47 -1.55 -2.66 -13.06
N ILE A 48 -2.62 -2.18 -12.41
CA ILE A 48 -3.92 -2.88 -12.35
C ILE A 48 -5.01 -2.10 -13.10
N GLY A 49 -4.84 -0.79 -13.32
CA GLY A 49 -5.84 0.06 -13.98
C GLY A 49 -6.99 0.51 -13.06
N ALA A 50 -6.92 0.18 -11.76
CA ALA A 50 -7.96 0.52 -10.80
C ALA A 50 -7.72 1.89 -10.16
N ASN A 51 -8.73 2.76 -10.21
CA ASN A 51 -8.70 4.07 -9.54
C ASN A 51 -9.28 3.93 -8.12
N LEU A 52 -8.41 3.69 -7.13
CA LEU A 52 -8.81 3.41 -5.75
C LEU A 52 -8.29 4.47 -4.77
N SER A 53 -9.14 4.94 -3.86
CA SER A 53 -8.70 5.78 -2.75
C SER A 53 -7.87 4.97 -1.75
N VAL A 54 -6.75 5.53 -1.31
CA VAL A 54 -5.86 4.92 -0.32
C VAL A 54 -5.96 5.67 1.00
N VAL A 55 -6.24 4.94 2.08
CA VAL A 55 -6.29 5.49 3.45
C VAL A 55 -5.12 4.94 4.25
N ILE A 56 -4.30 5.83 4.80
CA ILE A 56 -3.16 5.46 5.63
C ILE A 56 -3.54 5.57 7.09
N LYS A 57 -3.25 4.51 7.85
CA LYS A 57 -3.34 4.47 9.32
C LYS A 57 -1.97 4.11 9.87
N LYS A 58 -1.45 4.93 10.77
CA LYS A 58 -0.27 4.59 11.56
C LYS A 58 -0.69 3.70 12.72
N LYS A 59 0.26 2.97 13.30
CA LYS A 59 0.01 2.14 14.50
C LYS A 59 -0.66 2.94 15.63
N ALA A 60 -0.22 4.18 15.84
CA ALA A 60 -0.76 5.08 16.86
C ALA A 60 -2.22 5.53 16.60
N ASP A 61 -2.75 5.34 15.38
CA ASP A 61 -4.15 5.67 15.06
C ASP A 61 -5.12 4.51 15.33
N LEU A 62 -4.60 3.34 15.75
CA LEU A 62 -5.36 2.10 15.97
C LEU A 62 -5.51 1.74 17.46
N ASP A 63 -4.92 2.54 18.34
CA ASP A 63 -5.08 2.48 19.80
C ASP A 63 -6.26 3.36 20.25
#